data_AF-A0A2I8ADW6-F1
#
_entry.id   AF-A0A2I8ADW6-F1
#
_cell.length_a   1.000
_cell.length_b   1.000
_cell.length_c   1.000
_cell.angle_alpha   90.00
_cell.angle_beta   90.00
_cell.angle_gamma   90.00
#
_symmetry.space_group_name_H-M   'P 1'
#
loop_
_entity.id
_entity.type
_entity.pdbx_description
1 polymer ?
#
loop_
_entity_poly.entity_id
_entity_poly.type
_entity_poly.pdbx_seq_one_letter_code
_entity_poly.pdbx_strand_id
1 'polypeptide(L)' 'MNNYSLSDAEIQDLDEICEYIARINPKAASQLFDDIRRKCKLVANFPNMGKSYGRLIPTLRGFIVVEISKAVN' A
#
# COMPACT_ATOMS: atom_id res chain seq x y z
N MET A 1 -6.81 -14.40 13.03
CA MET A 1 -6.09 -13.37 12.26
C MET A 1 -7.13 -12.49 11.61
N ASN A 2 -6.99 -11.17 11.68
CA ASN A 2 -7.89 -10.29 10.93
C ASN A 2 -7.54 -10.35 9.45
N ASN A 3 -8.57 -10.36 8.61
CA ASN A 3 -8.43 -10.43 7.16
C ASN A 3 -8.52 -9.03 6.53
N TYR A 4 -7.93 -8.90 5.34
CA TYR A 4 -8.19 -7.81 4.41
C TYR A 4 -8.49 -8.42 3.04
N SER A 5 -9.23 -7.67 2.22
CA SER A 5 -9.50 -7.99 0.83
C SER A 5 -9.14 -6.77 -0.02
N LEU A 6 -8.82 -7.04 -1.29
CA LEU A 6 -8.64 -6.03 -2.32
C LEU A 6 -9.71 -6.27 -3.37
N SER A 7 -10.26 -5.20 -3.91
CA SER A 7 -11.10 -5.18 -5.10
C SER A 7 -10.26 -5.35 -6.36
N ASP A 8 -10.91 -5.68 -7.48
CA ASP A 8 -10.24 -5.85 -8.76
C ASP A 8 -9.52 -4.57 -9.21
N ALA A 9 -10.11 -3.39 -8.94
CA ALA A 9 -9.47 -2.10 -9.25
C ALA A 9 -8.19 -1.89 -8.42
N GLU A 10 -8.19 -2.26 -7.14
CA GLU A 10 -7.02 -2.15 -6.27
C GLU A 10 -5.92 -3.14 -6.70
N ILE A 11 -6.27 -4.31 -7.22
CA ILE A 11 -5.30 -5.26 -7.77
C ILE A 11 -4.67 -4.69 -9.04
N GLN A 12 -5.48 -4.14 -9.95
CA GLN A 12 -5.01 -3.50 -11.18
C GLN A 12 -4.05 -2.34 -10.87
N ASP A 13 -4.37 -1.50 -9.89
CA ASP A 13 -3.49 -0.40 -9.46
C ASP A 13 -2.12 -0.92 -8.99
N LEU A 14 -2.10 -2.02 -8.22
CA LEU A 14 -0.85 -2.63 -7.75
C LEU A 14 -0.01 -3.18 -8.90
N ASP A 15 -0.65 -3.83 -9.87
CA ASP A 15 0.02 -4.38 -11.05
C ASP A 15 0.63 -3.24 -11.87
N GLU A 16 -0.13 -2.18 -12.18
CA GLU A 16 0.36 -1.04 -12.96
C GLU A 16 1.54 -0.32 -12.29
N ILE A 17 1.48 -0.09 -10.97
CA ILE A 17 2.57 0.53 -10.22
C ILE A 17 3.81 -0.37 -10.24
N CYS A 18 3.64 -1.67 -10.00
CA CYS A 18 4.75 -2.62 -9.97
C CYS A 18 5.40 -2.77 -11.35
N GLU A 19 4.61 -2.89 -12.41
CA GLU A 19 5.09 -2.95 -13.79
C GLU A 19 5.86 -1.69 -14.17
N TYR A 20 5.35 -0.51 -13.83
CA TYR A 20 6.02 0.75 -14.11
C TYR A 20 7.41 0.81 -13.46
N ILE A 21 7.50 0.47 -12.17
CA ILE A 21 8.77 0.46 -11.44
C ILE A 21 9.70 -0.64 -11.98
N ALA A 22 9.16 -1.82 -12.30
CA ALA A 22 9.95 -2.96 -12.76
C ALA A 22 10.66 -2.71 -14.09
N ARG A 23 10.15 -1.82 -14.94
CA ARG A 23 10.84 -1.39 -16.18
C ARG A 23 12.23 -0.79 -15.91
N ILE A 24 12.43 -0.19 -14.74
CA ILE A 24 13.69 0.45 -14.33
C ILE A 24 14.41 -0.40 -13.28
N ASN A 25 13.68 -0.92 -12.29
CA ASN A 25 14.24 -1.66 -11.17
C ASN A 25 13.25 -2.74 -10.65
N PRO A 26 13.32 -3.98 -11.18
CA PRO A 26 12.47 -5.09 -10.76
C PRO A 26 12.56 -5.41 -9.26
N LYS A 27 13.75 -5.24 -8.66
CA LYS A 27 13.96 -5.48 -7.23
C LYS A 27 13.19 -4.46 -6.39
N ALA A 28 13.19 -3.19 -6.79
CA ALA A 28 12.43 -2.15 -6.11
C ALA A 28 10.91 -2.39 -6.21
N ALA A 29 10.42 -2.87 -7.36
CA ALA A 29 9.02 -3.25 -7.53
C ALA A 29 8.61 -4.38 -6.56
N SER A 30 9.42 -5.44 -6.48
CA SER A 30 9.20 -6.54 -5.53
C SER A 30 9.23 -6.06 -4.08
N GLN A 31 10.17 -5.18 -3.73
CA GLN A 31 10.28 -4.61 -2.38
C GLN A 31 9.03 -3.81 -2.02
N LEU A 32 8.54 -2.97 -2.94
CA LEU A 32 7.32 -2.19 -2.75
C LEU A 32 6.10 -3.10 -2.53
N PHE A 33 5.94 -4.15 -3.34
CA PHE A 33 4.85 -5.11 -3.18
C PHE A 33 4.85 -5.76 -1.80
N ASP A 34 6.03 -6.20 -1.32
CA ASP A 34 6.17 -6.76 0.02
C ASP A 34 5.86 -5.75 1.13
N ASP A 35 6.23 -4.48 0.93
CA ASP A 35 5.93 -3.39 1.87
C ASP A 35 4.43 -3.09 1.95
N ILE A 36 3.75 -3.05 0.80
CA ILE A 36 2.29 -2.91 0.71
C ILE A 36 1.63 -4.08 1.43
N ARG A 37 2.02 -5.32 1.12
CA ARG A 37 1.46 -6.53 1.75
C ARG A 37 1.63 -6.51 3.27
N ARG A 38 2.79 -6.08 3.77
CA ARG A 38 3.06 -5.94 5.20
C ARG A 38 2.18 -4.87 5.84
N LYS A 39 1.97 -3.75 5.15
CA LYS A 39 1.10 -2.67 5.63
C LYS A 39 -0.36 -3.12 5.69
N CYS A 40 -0.89 -3.81 4.68
CA CYS A 40 -2.24 -4.35 4.69
C CYS A 40 -2.48 -5.30 5.89
N LYS A 41 -1.52 -6.19 6.17
CA LYS A 41 -1.57 -7.05 7.37
C LYS A 41 -1.58 -6.26 8.68
N LEU A 42 -0.82 -5.18 8.77
CA LEU A 42 -0.82 -4.32 9.95
C LEU A 42 -2.16 -3.61 10.13
N VAL A 43 -2.69 -3.01 9.05
CA VAL A 43 -3.97 -2.30 9.06
C VAL A 43 -5.13 -3.24 9.40
N ALA A 44 -5.12 -4.48 8.91
CA ALA A 44 -6.11 -5.49 9.29
C ALA A 44 -6.14 -5.73 10.82
N ASN A 45 -4.98 -5.70 11.48
CA ASN A 45 -4.90 -5.84 12.94
C ASN A 45 -5.23 -4.54 13.70
N PHE A 46 -5.03 -3.37 13.07
CA PHE A 46 -5.24 -2.06 13.69
C PHE A 46 -6.07 -1.13 12.79
N PRO A 47 -7.36 -1.42 12.53
CA PRO A 47 -8.15 -0.73 11.50
C PRO A 47 -8.37 0.77 11.76
N ASN A 48 -8.19 1.22 13.01
CA ASN A 48 -8.31 2.62 13.38
C ASN A 48 -7.01 3.43 13.26
N MET A 49 -5.93 2.83 12.74
CA MET A 49 -4.67 3.54 12.48
C MET A 49 -4.78 4.49 11.27
N GLY A 50 -3.70 5.25 11.03
CA GLY A 50 -3.58 6.12 9.87
C GLY A 50 -4.38 7.42 10.00
N LYS A 51 -4.22 8.29 9.00
CA LYS A 51 -4.89 9.59 8.95
C LYS A 51 -6.34 9.39 8.53
N SER A 52 -7.28 9.90 9.30
CA SER A 52 -8.69 9.93 8.90
C SER A 52 -8.92 10.97 7.80
N TYR A 53 -9.65 10.55 6.77
CA TYR A 53 -10.21 11.41 5.73
C TYR A 53 -11.74 11.41 5.82
N GLY A 54 -12.27 11.39 7.05
CA GLY A 54 -13.70 11.35 7.36
C GLY A 54 -14.54 12.46 6.72
N ARG A 55 -13.88 13.57 6.31
CA ARG A 55 -14.50 14.67 5.56
C ARG A 55 -14.89 14.30 4.13
N LEU A 56 -14.22 13.31 3.53
CA LEU A 56 -14.53 12.78 2.20
C LEU A 56 -15.51 11.60 2.32
N ILE A 57 -15.14 10.62 3.13
CA ILE A 57 -15.93 9.41 3.40
C ILE A 57 -15.71 9.05 4.87
N PRO A 58 -16.76 8.84 5.69
CA PRO A 58 -16.63 8.70 7.15
C PRO A 58 -15.63 7.64 7.62
N THR A 59 -15.50 6.54 6.88
CA THR A 59 -14.63 5.40 7.22
C THR A 59 -13.27 5.43 6.53
N LEU A 60 -13.01 6.41 5.66
CA LEU A 60 -11.79 6.46 4.86
C LEU A 60 -10.59 6.86 5.70
N ARG A 61 -9.52 6.07 5.56
CA ARG A 61 -8.24 6.27 6.22
C ARG A 61 -7.12 6.07 5.22
N GLY A 62 -6.05 6.84 5.35
CA GLY A 62 -4.84 6.64 4.55
C GLY A 62 -3.61 6.45 5.42
N PHE A 63 -2.64 5.73 4.86
CA PHE A 63 -1.39 5.38 5.49
C PHE A 63 -0.26 5.44 4.47
N ILE A 64 0.94 5.75 4.95
CA ILE A 64 2.14 5.75 4.13
C ILE A 64 2.74 4.34 4.14
N VAL A 65 3.04 3.82 2.95
CA VAL A 65 3.69 2.51 2.78
C VAL A 65 5.21 2.66 2.74
N VAL A 66 5.71 3.59 1.92
CA VAL A 66 7.13 3.89 1.74
C VAL A 66 7.37 5.40 1.80
N GLU A 67 8.46 5.80 2.46
CA GLU A 67 8.98 7.17 2.44
C GLU A 67 10.06 7.24 1.35
N ILE A 68 9.81 8.01 0.29
CA ILE A 68 10.72 8.13 -0.87
C ILE A 68 12.10 8.67 -0.46
N SER A 69 12.19 9.37 0.68
CA SER A 69 13.44 9.88 1.26
C SER A 69 14.43 8.80 1.74
N LYS A 70 14.04 7.52 1.79
CA LYS A 70 14.95 6.39 2.09
C LYS A 70 15.32 5.53 0.87
N ALA A 71 14.81 5.86 -0.31
CA ALA A 71 15.04 5.08 -1.53
C ALA A 71 16.20 5.61 -2.40
N VAL A 72 16.88 6.67 -1.98
CA VAL A 72 17.95 7.36 -2.74
C VAL A 72 19.29 7.35 -2.00
N ASN A 73 19.57 6.34 -1.17
CA ASN A 73 20.90 6.15 -0.57
C ASN A 73 21.32 4.70 -0.63
#